data_AF-A0A2V9ZSL9-F1
#
_entry.id   AF-A0A2V9ZSL9-F1
#
_cell.length_a   1.000
_cell.length_b   1.000
_cell.length_c   1.000
_cell.angle_alpha   90.00
_cell.angle_beta   90.00
_cell.angle_gamma   90.00
#
_symmetry.space_group_name_H-M   'P 1'
#
loop_
_entity.id
_entity.type
_entity.pdbx_description
1 polymer ?
#
loop_
_entity_poly.entity_id
_entity_poly.type
_entity_poly.pdbx_seq_one_letter_code
_entity_poly.pdbx_strand_id
1 'polypeptide(L)'
;MLREMEVQGATLTPDFEVTRSGHRFRLATKFRAAVSGTNGDVVLRDVSAHFLNTTVNSAGSIEGHAGEKGKTASLELAVREGLIQDVLFIFVREPHPPLAGIVSFTAKTTIPPGHRPFLRKVELQGDFGIDNARFTRSETQQKVDKLSERARGKKKEDEDDPESVLSDLKGHVVLKNGTATFTNLSFVVP
;
A
#
# COMPACT_ATOMS: atom_id res chain seq x y z
N MET A 1 -2.32 -30.29 -27.12
CA MET A 1 -2.63 -28.90 -26.70
C MET A 1 -2.12 -28.70 -25.30
N LEU A 2 -1.21 -27.76 -25.08
CA LEU A 2 -0.79 -27.36 -23.74
C LEU A 2 -1.93 -26.51 -23.14
N ARG A 3 -2.65 -27.04 -22.14
CA ARG A 3 -3.80 -26.33 -21.56
C ARG A 3 -3.34 -25.22 -20.61
N GLU A 4 -2.36 -25.51 -19.77
CA GLU A 4 -1.76 -24.56 -18.83
C GLU A 4 -0.26 -24.86 -18.66
N MET A 5 0.52 -23.82 -18.39
CA MET A 5 1.95 -23.91 -18.07
C MET A 5 2.19 -23.32 -16.69
N GLU A 6 2.68 -24.15 -15.77
CA GLU A 6 3.12 -23.69 -14.46
C GLU A 6 4.47 -23.00 -14.58
N VAL A 7 4.56 -21.82 -13.97
CA VAL A 7 5.74 -20.96 -14.00
C VAL A 7 6.09 -20.56 -12.57
N GLN A 8 7.36 -20.72 -12.24
CA GLN A 8 7.94 -20.17 -11.02
C GLN A 8 9.16 -19.35 -11.38
N GLY A 9 9.37 -18.23 -10.70
CA GLY A 9 10.47 -17.35 -11.03
C GLY A 9 10.77 -16.34 -9.95
N ALA A 10 11.85 -15.61 -10.19
CA ALA A 10 12.23 -14.46 -9.39
C ALA A 10 12.73 -13.35 -10.31
N THR A 11 12.49 -12.11 -9.91
CA THR A 11 13.04 -10.93 -10.59
C THR A 11 13.73 -10.02 -9.58
N LEU A 12 14.71 -9.28 -10.06
CA LEU A 12 15.38 -8.24 -9.31
C LEU A 12 15.46 -6.99 -10.19
N THR A 13 14.79 -5.93 -9.75
CA THR A 13 14.83 -4.62 -10.39
C THR A 13 15.59 -3.66 -9.46
N PRO A 14 16.84 -3.29 -9.78
CA PRO A 14 17.68 -2.51 -8.86
C PRO A 14 17.17 -1.07 -8.68
N ASP A 15 16.64 -0.47 -9.74
CA ASP A 15 16.22 0.93 -9.81
C ASP A 15 14.72 1.04 -10.16
N PHE A 16 13.87 0.30 -9.45
CA PHE A 16 12.43 0.43 -9.64
C PHE A 16 11.97 1.82 -9.23
N GLU A 17 11.14 2.45 -10.06
CA GLU A 17 10.68 3.82 -9.87
C GLU A 17 9.20 3.95 -10.23
N VAL A 18 8.43 4.59 -9.35
CA VAL A 18 7.10 5.11 -9.70
C VAL A 18 7.30 6.55 -10.18
N THR A 19 7.10 6.80 -11.47
CA THR A 19 7.47 8.06 -12.16
C THR A 19 6.98 9.34 -11.47
N ARG A 20 5.92 9.29 -10.66
CA ARG A 20 5.40 10.46 -9.95
C ARG A 20 6.21 10.86 -8.72
N SER A 21 6.80 9.88 -8.02
CA SER A 21 7.59 10.11 -6.80
C SER A 21 9.05 10.42 -7.13
N GLY A 22 9.60 9.79 -8.18
CA GLY A 22 10.99 9.96 -8.60
C GLY A 22 12.00 9.20 -7.74
N HIS A 23 11.53 8.40 -6.79
CA HIS A 23 12.37 7.60 -5.91
C HIS A 23 12.71 6.27 -6.58
N ARG A 24 14.00 5.93 -6.58
CA ARG A 24 14.52 4.65 -7.06
C ARG A 24 14.85 3.75 -5.90
N PHE A 25 14.40 2.51 -5.99
CA PHE A 25 14.68 1.50 -4.97
C PHE A 25 14.71 0.10 -5.58
N ARG A 26 15.34 -0.81 -4.86
CA ARG A 26 15.39 -2.22 -5.23
C ARG A 26 14.02 -2.86 -5.01
N LEU A 27 13.53 -3.54 -6.03
CA LEU A 27 12.36 -4.42 -5.96
C LEU A 27 12.79 -5.85 -6.28
N ALA A 28 12.67 -6.75 -5.31
CA ALA A 28 12.89 -8.18 -5.50
C ALA A 28 11.54 -8.90 -5.46
N THR A 29 11.26 -9.75 -6.45
CA THR A 29 10.01 -10.53 -6.47
C THR A 29 10.29 -12.01 -6.62
N LYS A 30 9.43 -12.84 -6.01
CA LYS A 30 9.31 -14.27 -6.26
C LYS A 30 7.85 -14.56 -6.58
N PHE A 31 7.60 -15.42 -7.55
CA PHE A 31 6.23 -15.70 -7.97
C PHE A 31 6.04 -17.16 -8.41
N ARG A 32 4.79 -17.60 -8.28
CA ARG A 32 4.22 -18.81 -8.89
C ARG A 32 2.96 -18.43 -9.64
N ALA A 33 2.83 -18.91 -10.88
CA ALA A 33 1.71 -18.58 -11.74
C ALA A 33 1.41 -19.72 -12.72
N ALA A 34 0.14 -19.83 -13.13
CA ALA A 34 -0.27 -20.67 -14.24
C ALA A 34 -0.60 -19.80 -15.45
N VAL A 35 -0.05 -20.11 -16.62
CA VAL A 35 -0.26 -19.38 -17.87
C VAL A 35 -1.04 -20.24 -18.84
N SER A 36 -2.16 -19.73 -19.35
CA SER A 36 -2.93 -20.36 -20.41
C SER A 36 -2.17 -20.31 -21.73
N GLY A 37 -1.87 -21.49 -22.28
CA GLY A 37 -1.24 -21.63 -23.60
C GLY A 37 -2.16 -21.24 -24.77
N THR A 38 -3.44 -20.96 -24.50
CA THR A 38 -4.44 -20.66 -25.54
C THR A 38 -4.63 -19.16 -25.75
N ASN A 39 -4.68 -18.39 -24.67
CA ASN A 39 -5.02 -16.97 -24.72
C ASN A 39 -4.08 -16.08 -23.88
N GLY A 40 -3.05 -16.67 -23.24
CA GLY A 40 -2.08 -15.96 -22.42
C GLY A 40 -2.65 -15.37 -21.14
N ASP A 41 -3.83 -15.79 -20.70
CA ASP A 41 -4.32 -15.46 -19.36
C ASP A 41 -3.40 -16.04 -18.30
N VAL A 42 -3.24 -15.31 -17.20
CA VAL A 42 -2.33 -15.69 -16.11
C VAL A 42 -3.09 -15.73 -14.80
N VAL A 43 -2.99 -16.85 -14.09
CA VAL A 43 -3.40 -16.96 -12.69
C VAL A 43 -2.15 -16.82 -11.83
N LEU A 44 -2.07 -15.76 -11.06
CA LEU A 44 -1.02 -15.50 -10.08
C LEU A 44 -1.38 -16.25 -8.79
N ARG A 45 -0.75 -17.41 -8.56
CA ARG A 45 -1.00 -18.24 -7.38
C ARG A 45 -0.45 -17.59 -6.12
N ASP A 46 0.74 -17.03 -6.23
CA ASP A 46 1.47 -16.40 -5.13
C ASP A 46 2.55 -15.50 -5.72
N VAL A 47 2.63 -14.26 -5.25
CA VAL A 47 3.66 -13.29 -5.60
C VAL A 47 4.09 -12.60 -4.32
N SER A 48 5.37 -12.71 -3.99
CA SER A 48 5.98 -11.99 -2.87
C SER A 48 6.93 -10.94 -3.41
N ALA A 49 6.64 -9.68 -3.14
CA ALA A 49 7.41 -8.52 -3.59
C ALA A 49 8.01 -7.80 -2.37
N HIS A 50 9.34 -7.72 -2.33
CA HIS A 50 10.07 -7.06 -1.26
C HIS A 50 10.73 -5.78 -1.79
N PHE A 51 10.46 -4.68 -1.11
CA PHE A 51 11.05 -3.37 -1.39
C PHE A 51 11.37 -2.67 -0.07
N LEU A 52 12.46 -1.93 -0.02
CA LEU A 52 12.94 -1.29 1.22
C LEU A 52 12.95 -2.32 2.38
N ASN A 53 12.11 -2.17 3.39
CA ASN A 53 11.96 -3.09 4.52
C ASN A 53 10.56 -3.71 4.59
N THR A 54 9.80 -3.66 3.49
CA THR A 54 8.39 -4.07 3.44
C THR A 54 8.19 -5.17 2.40
N THR A 55 7.38 -6.18 2.75
CA THR A 55 6.98 -7.26 1.85
C THR A 55 5.48 -7.20 1.58
N VAL A 56 5.11 -7.12 0.31
CA VAL A 56 3.73 -7.24 -0.17
C VAL A 56 3.56 -8.64 -0.75
N ASN A 57 2.59 -9.38 -0.24
CA ASN A 57 2.14 -10.62 -0.84
C ASN A 57 0.91 -10.36 -1.68
N SER A 58 0.80 -11.07 -2.81
CA SER A 58 -0.35 -10.93 -3.69
C SER A 58 -0.69 -12.20 -4.45
N ALA A 59 -1.96 -12.33 -4.79
CA ALA A 59 -2.50 -13.38 -5.64
C ALA A 59 -3.61 -12.80 -6.51
N GLY A 60 -3.98 -13.47 -7.60
CA GLY A 60 -5.04 -12.99 -8.47
C GLY A 60 -4.92 -13.46 -9.92
N SER A 61 -5.36 -12.64 -10.86
CA SER A 61 -5.36 -12.97 -12.28
C SER A 61 -5.02 -11.79 -13.18
N ILE A 62 -4.58 -12.09 -14.40
CA ILE A 62 -4.42 -11.17 -15.51
C ILE A 62 -5.13 -11.79 -16.71
N GLU A 63 -6.35 -11.33 -16.98
CA GLU A 63 -7.29 -12.01 -17.87
C GLU A 63 -7.90 -11.06 -18.90
N GLY A 64 -8.13 -11.57 -20.11
CA GLY A 64 -8.90 -10.88 -21.14
C GLY A 64 -10.40 -11.07 -20.94
N HIS A 65 -11.20 -10.02 -21.20
CA HIS A 65 -12.66 -10.10 -21.16
C HIS A 65 -13.25 -9.89 -22.56
N ALA A 66 -14.38 -10.56 -22.83
CA ALA A 66 -15.06 -10.43 -24.11
C ALA A 66 -15.49 -8.98 -24.35
N GLY A 67 -15.14 -8.42 -25.52
CA GLY A 67 -15.42 -7.03 -25.86
C GLY A 67 -14.37 -6.03 -25.37
N GLU A 68 -13.35 -6.45 -24.62
CA GLU A 68 -12.27 -5.57 -24.16
C GLU A 68 -10.97 -5.81 -24.93
N LYS A 69 -10.32 -4.71 -25.37
CA LYS A 69 -8.98 -4.78 -25.97
C LYS A 69 -7.92 -4.72 -24.88
N GLY A 70 -7.39 -5.88 -24.50
CA GLY A 70 -6.30 -6.02 -23.52
C GLY A 70 -6.68 -6.98 -22.38
N LYS A 71 -5.89 -6.96 -21.31
CA LYS A 71 -6.16 -7.76 -20.11
C LYS A 71 -6.35 -6.85 -18.89
N THR A 72 -7.19 -7.29 -17.97
CA THR A 72 -7.38 -6.69 -16.65
C THR A 72 -6.59 -7.48 -15.63
N ALA A 73 -5.78 -6.82 -14.82
CA ALA A 73 -5.19 -7.43 -13.64
C ALA A 73 -6.12 -7.25 -12.44
N SER A 74 -6.46 -8.34 -11.76
CA SER A 74 -7.28 -8.35 -10.55
C SER A 74 -6.48 -9.02 -9.45
N LEU A 75 -6.09 -8.27 -8.42
CA LEU A 75 -5.12 -8.70 -7.41
C LEU A 75 -5.69 -8.51 -6.01
N GLU A 76 -5.46 -9.50 -5.15
CA GLU A 76 -5.55 -9.35 -3.70
C GLU A 76 -4.14 -9.08 -3.18
N LEU A 77 -3.99 -8.01 -2.41
CA LEU A 77 -2.72 -7.56 -1.83
C LEU A 77 -2.81 -7.68 -0.32
N ALA A 78 -1.71 -8.08 0.32
CA ALA A 78 -1.58 -8.11 1.76
C ALA A 78 -0.18 -7.70 2.21
N VAL A 79 -0.13 -6.81 3.21
CA VAL A 79 1.03 -6.53 4.04
C VAL A 79 0.64 -6.80 5.48
N ARG A 80 1.47 -7.55 6.20
CA ARG A 80 1.19 -7.93 7.60
C ARG A 80 1.96 -7.08 8.59
N GLU A 81 3.25 -6.92 8.37
CA GLU A 81 4.17 -6.18 9.24
C GLU A 81 5.12 -5.35 8.37
N GLY A 82 4.57 -4.38 7.64
CA GLY A 82 5.35 -3.45 6.83
C GLY A 82 5.68 -2.17 7.59
N LEU A 83 6.36 -1.27 6.92
CA LEU A 83 6.61 0.09 7.41
C LEU A 83 5.79 1.08 6.58
N ILE A 84 4.94 1.89 7.22
CA ILE A 84 4.10 2.86 6.47
C ILE A 84 4.94 3.86 5.69
N GLN A 85 6.10 4.23 6.22
CA GLN A 85 7.05 5.11 5.54
C GLN A 85 7.56 4.52 4.23
N ASP A 86 7.77 3.20 4.14
CA ASP A 86 8.21 2.56 2.90
C ASP A 86 7.10 2.62 1.84
N VAL A 87 5.85 2.38 2.23
CA VAL A 87 4.70 2.45 1.33
C VAL A 87 4.50 3.89 0.84
N LEU A 88 4.51 4.86 1.75
CA LEU A 88 4.37 6.28 1.41
C LEU A 88 5.50 6.76 0.49
N PHE A 89 6.74 6.34 0.76
CA PHE A 89 7.90 6.67 -0.05
C PHE A 89 7.72 6.33 -1.53
N ILE A 90 6.96 5.30 -1.88
CA ILE A 90 6.71 4.97 -3.30
C ILE A 90 5.86 6.05 -4.01
N PHE A 91 4.97 6.74 -3.30
CA PHE A 91 3.95 7.59 -3.92
C PHE A 91 4.15 9.09 -3.69
N VAL A 92 4.84 9.49 -2.62
CA VAL A 92 5.11 10.89 -2.30
C VAL A 92 6.42 11.35 -2.93
N ARG A 93 6.54 12.65 -3.23
CA ARG A 93 7.78 13.21 -3.80
C ARG A 93 8.80 13.54 -2.72
N GLU A 94 8.31 13.84 -1.54
CA GLU A 94 9.10 14.16 -0.38
C GLU A 94 10.01 12.98 -0.03
N PRO A 95 11.32 13.19 0.17
CA PRO A 95 12.24 12.10 0.50
C PRO A 95 12.02 11.58 1.93
N HIS A 96 11.36 12.37 2.78
CA HIS A 96 11.01 12.01 4.14
C HIS A 96 9.49 11.81 4.22
N PRO A 97 9.02 10.55 4.35
CA PRO A 97 7.60 10.27 4.51
C PRO A 97 7.00 11.02 5.72
N PRO A 98 5.74 11.49 5.62
CA PRO A 98 5.11 12.29 6.67
C PRO A 98 4.72 11.50 7.92
N LEU A 99 4.72 10.17 7.83
CA LEU A 99 4.26 9.25 8.88
C LEU A 99 5.19 8.04 8.93
N ALA A 100 5.50 7.59 10.13
CA ALA A 100 6.23 6.35 10.42
C ALA A 100 5.41 5.47 11.37
N GLY A 101 5.59 4.15 11.29
CA GLY A 101 4.82 3.18 12.05
C GLY A 101 4.78 1.81 11.36
N ILE A 102 4.27 0.81 12.06
CA ILE A 102 4.11 -0.55 11.53
C ILE A 102 2.76 -0.61 10.82
N VAL A 103 2.73 -0.97 9.54
CA VAL A 103 1.49 -1.06 8.77
C VAL A 103 1.10 -2.51 8.49
N SER A 104 -0.19 -2.78 8.66
CA SER A 104 -0.88 -3.92 8.06
C SER A 104 -1.92 -3.39 7.08
N PHE A 105 -2.05 -4.01 5.91
CA PHE A 105 -3.14 -3.70 4.98
C PHE A 105 -3.56 -4.91 4.18
N THR A 106 -4.83 -4.96 3.82
CA THR A 106 -5.36 -5.87 2.81
C THR A 106 -6.15 -5.06 1.79
N ALA A 107 -5.96 -5.37 0.51
CA ALA A 107 -6.57 -4.59 -0.56
C ALA A 107 -6.93 -5.44 -1.76
N LYS A 108 -8.06 -5.14 -2.38
CA LYS A 108 -8.41 -5.58 -3.72
C LYS A 108 -8.02 -4.50 -4.70
N THR A 109 -7.25 -4.88 -5.71
CA THR A 109 -6.70 -3.98 -6.71
C THR A 109 -7.11 -4.43 -8.10
N THR A 110 -7.58 -3.51 -8.93
CA THR A 110 -7.91 -3.76 -10.32
C THR A 110 -7.14 -2.79 -11.20
N ILE A 111 -6.51 -3.32 -12.24
CA ILE A 111 -5.84 -2.55 -13.28
C ILE A 111 -6.50 -2.94 -14.61
N PRO A 112 -7.47 -2.15 -15.11
CA PRO A 112 -8.18 -2.44 -16.35
C PRO A 112 -7.23 -2.44 -17.58
N PRO A 113 -7.67 -2.70 -18.82
CA PRO A 113 -6.87 -2.42 -20.00
C PRO A 113 -6.77 -0.90 -20.30
N GLY A 114 -5.97 -0.53 -21.30
CA GLY A 114 -5.91 0.84 -21.84
C GLY A 114 -4.66 1.66 -21.48
N HIS A 115 -4.52 2.80 -22.15
CA HIS A 115 -3.28 3.63 -22.21
C HIS A 115 -3.24 4.81 -21.20
N ARG A 116 -4.05 4.76 -20.15
CA ARG A 116 -4.02 5.79 -19.10
C ARG A 116 -2.74 5.65 -18.25
N PRO A 117 -2.17 6.75 -17.72
CA PRO A 117 -1.08 6.67 -16.75
C PRO A 117 -1.45 5.75 -15.59
N PHE A 118 -0.49 4.94 -15.12
CA PHE A 118 -0.72 3.89 -14.11
C PHE A 118 -1.54 4.37 -12.90
N LEU A 119 -1.15 5.51 -12.30
CA LEU A 119 -1.84 6.04 -11.11
C LEU A 119 -3.29 6.48 -11.37
N ARG A 120 -3.67 6.81 -12.61
CA ARG A 120 -5.06 7.12 -12.98
C ARG A 120 -5.88 5.87 -13.31
N LYS A 121 -5.19 4.74 -13.51
CA LYS A 121 -5.74 3.50 -14.03
C LYS A 121 -5.96 2.48 -12.91
N VAL A 122 -5.02 2.40 -11.98
CA VAL A 122 -5.14 1.53 -10.80
C VAL A 122 -6.33 1.96 -9.95
N GLU A 123 -7.16 0.99 -9.62
CA GLU A 123 -8.23 1.10 -8.62
C GLU A 123 -7.88 0.17 -7.48
N LEU A 124 -7.95 0.67 -6.24
CA LEU A 124 -7.67 -0.13 -5.06
C LEU A 124 -8.69 0.21 -3.98
N GLN A 125 -9.17 -0.81 -3.28
CA GLN A 125 -9.95 -0.63 -2.06
C GLN A 125 -9.51 -1.62 -1.00
N GLY A 126 -9.48 -1.21 0.26
CA GLY A 126 -8.98 -2.06 1.31
C GLY A 126 -9.00 -1.43 2.69
N ASP A 127 -8.66 -2.25 3.66
CA ASP A 127 -8.55 -1.85 5.05
C ASP A 127 -7.08 -1.84 5.47
N PHE A 128 -6.74 -0.88 6.33
CA PHE A 128 -5.39 -0.73 6.85
C PHE A 128 -5.42 -0.45 8.35
N GLY A 129 -4.33 -0.85 9.00
CA GLY A 129 -3.98 -0.49 10.37
C GLY A 129 -2.52 -0.03 10.41
N ILE A 130 -2.25 1.03 11.17
CA ILE A 130 -0.91 1.52 11.45
C ILE A 130 -0.76 1.58 12.95
N ASP A 131 0.10 0.72 13.47
CA ASP A 131 0.44 0.66 14.87
C ASP A 131 1.66 1.55 15.13
N ASN A 132 1.68 2.17 16.31
CA ASN A 132 2.76 3.08 16.72
C ASN A 132 2.98 4.24 15.72
N ALA A 133 1.88 4.81 15.21
CA ALA A 133 1.95 5.88 14.22
C ALA A 133 2.56 7.14 14.83
N ARG A 134 3.56 7.70 14.13
CA ARG A 134 4.26 8.94 14.49
C ARG A 134 4.41 9.84 13.28
N PHE A 135 3.95 11.08 13.39
CA PHE A 135 4.15 12.08 12.36
C PHE A 135 5.58 12.61 12.41
N THR A 136 6.23 12.70 11.25
CA THR A 136 7.63 13.14 11.17
C THR A 136 7.81 14.64 11.36
N ARG A 137 6.75 15.42 11.13
CA ARG A 137 6.72 16.86 11.46
C ARG A 137 6.34 17.05 12.93
N SER A 138 7.24 17.66 13.70
CA SER A 138 7.05 17.94 15.13
C SER A 138 5.77 18.74 15.41
N GLU A 139 5.48 19.77 14.62
CA GLU A 139 4.26 20.58 14.79
C GLU A 139 2.98 19.75 14.62
N THR A 140 2.97 18.81 13.66
CA THR A 140 1.83 17.90 13.45
C THR A 140 1.71 16.93 14.61
N GLN A 141 2.82 16.35 15.06
CA GLN A 141 2.83 15.42 16.19
C GLN A 141 2.32 16.11 17.46
N GLN A 142 2.80 17.31 17.78
CA GLN A 142 2.34 18.08 18.95
C GLN A 142 0.83 18.37 18.91
N LYS A 143 0.25 18.61 17.72
CA LYS A 143 -1.21 18.79 17.59
C LYS A 143 -1.97 17.51 17.89
N VAL A 144 -1.45 16.36 17.46
CA VAL A 144 -2.01 15.04 17.78
C VAL A 144 -1.88 14.77 19.28
N ASP A 145 -0.71 15.00 19.87
CA ASP A 145 -0.49 14.79 21.30
C ASP A 145 -1.45 15.65 22.16
N LYS A 146 -1.62 16.93 21.80
CA LYS A 146 -2.58 17.83 22.48
C LYS A 146 -4.04 17.39 22.31
N LEU A 147 -4.42 16.85 21.14
CA LEU A 147 -5.76 16.32 20.93
C LEU A 147 -6.00 15.08 21.80
N SER A 148 -5.00 14.20 21.84
CA SER A 148 -4.97 12.97 22.63
C SER A 148 -5.10 13.23 24.13
N GLU A 149 -4.38 14.21 24.68
CA GLU A 149 -4.49 14.60 26.09
C GLU A 149 -5.88 15.16 26.44
N ARG A 150 -6.43 16.00 25.56
CA ARG A 150 -7.79 16.54 25.74
C ARG A 150 -8.85 15.45 25.71
N ALA A 151 -8.72 14.46 24.82
CA ALA A 151 -9.62 13.32 24.75
C ALA A 151 -9.55 12.44 26.02
N ARG A 152 -8.39 12.36 26.66
CA ARG A 152 -8.17 11.65 27.94
C ARG A 152 -8.61 12.44 29.18
N GLY A 153 -9.05 13.70 29.01
CA GLY A 153 -9.56 14.53 30.10
C GLY A 153 -8.49 15.21 30.97
N LYS A 154 -7.22 15.25 30.53
CA LYS A 154 -6.18 16.04 31.22
C LYS A 154 -6.48 17.55 31.09
N LYS A 155 -6.43 18.29 32.21
CA LYS A 155 -6.69 19.75 32.26
C LYS A 155 -5.44 20.53 31.88
N LYS A 156 -5.63 21.79 31.43
CA LYS A 156 -4.55 22.73 31.04
C LYS A 156 -3.48 23.02 32.10
N GLU A 157 -3.69 22.63 33.36
CA GLU A 157 -2.75 22.92 34.45
C GLU A 157 -1.56 21.95 34.49
N ASP A 158 -1.61 20.83 33.76
CA ASP A 158 -0.51 19.87 33.59
C ASP A 158 0.31 20.16 32.31
N GLU A 159 0.58 21.45 32.02
CA GLU A 159 1.21 21.95 30.78
C GLU A 159 2.76 21.79 30.73
N ASP A 160 3.30 20.70 31.28
CA ASP A 160 4.67 20.27 30.95
C ASP A 160 4.59 19.36 29.71
N ASP A 161 5.41 19.70 28.69
CA ASP A 161 5.54 19.09 27.35
C ASP A 161 4.73 17.80 27.10
N PRO A 162 3.71 17.80 26.20
CA PRO A 162 2.83 16.65 26.03
C PRO A 162 3.64 15.39 25.71
N GLU A 163 3.44 14.32 26.49
CA GLU A 163 4.11 13.04 26.25
C GLU A 163 3.84 12.58 24.82
N SER A 164 4.90 12.27 24.06
CA SER A 164 4.76 11.82 22.67
C SER A 164 3.88 10.57 22.61
N VAL A 165 2.69 10.69 22.02
CA VAL A 165 1.74 9.57 22.00
C VAL A 165 1.89 8.78 20.70
N LEU A 166 2.14 7.48 20.85
CA LEU A 166 2.01 6.52 19.76
C LEU A 166 0.52 6.28 19.53
N SER A 167 0.05 6.53 18.31
CA SER A 167 -1.37 6.37 17.95
C SER A 167 -1.56 5.14 17.07
N ASP A 168 -2.60 4.37 17.34
CA ASP A 168 -3.03 3.33 16.41
C ASP A 168 -4.08 3.92 15.47
N LEU A 169 -3.78 3.92 14.17
CA LEU A 169 -4.66 4.40 13.13
C LEU A 169 -5.25 3.21 12.38
N LYS A 170 -6.57 3.15 12.25
CA LYS A 170 -7.24 2.17 11.38
C LYS A 170 -8.24 2.86 10.48
N GLY A 171 -8.51 2.26 9.33
CA GLY A 171 -9.59 2.72 8.48
C GLY A 171 -9.65 2.03 7.14
N HIS A 172 -10.51 2.58 6.30
CA HIS A 172 -10.75 2.10 4.94
C HIS A 172 -10.20 3.10 3.93
N VAL A 173 -9.57 2.59 2.87
CA VAL A 173 -9.04 3.40 1.77
C VAL A 173 -9.66 2.97 0.44
N VAL A 174 -10.03 3.97 -0.36
CA VAL A 174 -10.40 3.80 -1.77
C VAL A 174 -9.51 4.70 -2.62
N LEU A 175 -8.68 4.09 -3.47
CA LEU A 175 -7.88 4.76 -4.49
C LEU A 175 -8.58 4.64 -5.83
N LYS A 176 -8.94 5.77 -6.42
CA LYS A 176 -9.51 5.84 -7.77
C LYS A 176 -9.07 7.10 -8.46
N ASN A 177 -8.81 7.03 -9.77
CA ASN A 177 -8.39 8.18 -10.58
C ASN A 177 -7.15 8.93 -10.03
N GLY A 178 -6.29 8.26 -9.28
CA GLY A 178 -5.10 8.85 -8.67
C GLY A 178 -5.34 9.62 -7.37
N THR A 179 -6.52 9.49 -6.76
CA THR A 179 -6.88 10.07 -5.46
C THR A 179 -7.23 8.95 -4.49
N ALA A 180 -6.54 8.92 -3.34
CA ALA A 180 -6.88 8.06 -2.21
C ALA A 180 -7.85 8.80 -1.29
N THR A 181 -8.99 8.18 -1.01
CA THR A 181 -10.00 8.67 -0.06
C THR A 181 -10.01 7.75 1.15
N PHE A 182 -9.90 8.33 2.34
CA PHE A 182 -9.86 7.60 3.60
C PHE A 182 -11.18 7.81 4.35
N THR A 183 -11.76 6.72 4.86
CA THR A 183 -13.03 6.72 5.59
C THR A 183 -12.96 5.80 6.79
N ASN A 184 -13.92 5.92 7.72
CA ASN A 184 -13.98 5.11 8.93
C ASN A 184 -12.67 5.14 9.74
N LEU A 185 -12.03 6.31 9.78
CA LEU A 185 -10.79 6.50 10.50
C LEU A 185 -11.04 6.44 12.01
N SER A 186 -10.37 5.51 12.68
CA SER A 186 -10.33 5.43 14.14
C SER A 186 -8.91 5.67 14.63
N PHE A 187 -8.80 6.49 15.67
CA PHE A 187 -7.56 6.73 16.40
C PHE A 187 -7.72 6.16 17.80
N VAL A 188 -6.82 5.25 18.19
CA VAL A 188 -6.69 4.81 19.58
C VAL A 188 -5.44 5.44 20.15
N VAL A 189 -5.62 6.04 21.32
CA VAL A 189 -4.60 6.73 22.09
C VAL A 189 -4.46 5.94 23.40
N PRO A 190 -3.25 5.50 23.78
CA PRO A 190 -2.98 4.87 25.07
C PRO A 190 -3.42 5.73 26.27
#